data_AF-A0A4Y2KSD8-F1
#
_entry.id   AF-A0A4Y2KSD8-F1
#
_cell.length_a   1.000
_cell.length_b   1.000
_cell.length_c   1.000
_cell.angle_alpha   90.00
_cell.angle_beta   90.00
_cell.angle_gamma   90.00
#
_symmetry.space_group_name_H-M   'P 1'
#
loop_
_entity.id
_entity.type
_entity.pdbx_description
1 polymer ?
#
loop_
_entity_poly.entity_id
_entity_poly.type
_entity_poly.pdbx_seq_one_letter_code
_entity_poly.pdbx_strand_id
1 'polypeptide(L)'
;MTTAQFIGLEEYICDWFDEHSHTLLHLDWPPNSSDLNPIENLWDMLEQRAKRRNQRHRNLVDLRDQILSEWLKLDATYLQNLVDSLPNRIKSRGGVTRY
;
A
#
# COMPACT_ATOMS: atom_id res chain seq x y z
N MET A 1 8.11 -10.20 -24.13
CA MET A 1 6.95 -10.76 -23.41
C MET A 1 5.76 -10.66 -24.33
N THR A 2 5.13 -11.79 -24.64
CA THR A 2 4.08 -11.89 -25.67
C THR A 2 2.71 -11.84 -25.01
N THR A 3 1.70 -11.31 -25.71
CA THR A 3 0.33 -11.10 -25.23
C THR A 3 -0.32 -12.34 -24.62
N ALA A 4 0.03 -13.55 -25.10
CA ALA A 4 -0.46 -14.82 -24.57
C ALA A 4 0.04 -15.15 -23.15
N GLN A 5 1.26 -14.73 -22.77
CA GLN A 5 1.79 -14.93 -21.42
C GLN A 5 1.10 -14.01 -20.40
N PHE A 6 0.62 -12.85 -20.84
CA PHE A 6 -0.08 -11.88 -20.01
C PHE A 6 -1.53 -12.34 -19.72
N ILE A 7 -2.26 -12.77 -20.76
CA ILE A 7 -3.64 -13.29 -20.62
C ILE A 7 -3.68 -14.53 -19.71
N GLY A 8 -2.74 -15.46 -19.86
CA GLY A 8 -2.71 -16.66 -19.02
C GLY A 8 -2.39 -16.39 -17.54
N LEU A 9 -1.76 -15.27 -17.21
CA LEU A 9 -1.55 -14.85 -15.82
C LEU A 9 -2.78 -14.16 -15.24
N GLU A 10 -3.50 -13.36 -16.03
CA GLU A 10 -4.75 -12.74 -15.58
C GLU A 10 -5.83 -13.78 -15.28
N GLU A 11 -6.02 -14.77 -16.16
CA GLU A 11 -6.95 -15.89 -15.93
C GLU A 11 -6.60 -16.65 -14.65
N TYR A 12 -5.32 -17.00 -14.46
CA TYR A 12 -4.87 -17.69 -13.24
C TYR A 12 -5.13 -16.89 -11.96
N ILE A 13 -4.90 -15.57 -11.99
CA ILE A 13 -5.12 -14.71 -10.82
C ILE A 13 -6.62 -14.63 -10.50
N CYS A 14 -7.48 -14.47 -11.51
CA CYS A 14 -8.93 -14.46 -11.34
C CYS A 14 -9.43 -15.79 -10.78
N ASP A 15 -9.02 -16.90 -11.37
CA ASP A 15 -9.37 -18.25 -10.90
C ASP A 15 -8.97 -18.46 -9.43
N TRP A 16 -7.76 -18.03 -9.07
CA TRP A 16 -7.29 -18.12 -7.69
C TRP A 16 -8.15 -17.30 -6.71
N PHE A 17 -8.55 -16.08 -7.08
CA PHE A 17 -9.45 -15.28 -6.26
C PHE A 17 -10.85 -15.88 -6.16
N ASP A 18 -11.37 -16.47 -7.24
CA ASP A 18 -12.67 -17.13 -7.25
C ASP A 18 -12.68 -18.37 -6.34
N GLU A 19 -11.63 -19.20 -6.41
CA GLU A 19 -11.42 -20.34 -5.51
C GLU A 19 -11.38 -19.91 -4.02
N HIS A 20 -10.82 -18.74 -3.74
CA HIS A 20 -10.64 -18.22 -2.37
C HIS A 20 -11.70 -17.21 -1.93
N SER A 21 -12.74 -16.98 -2.74
CA SER A 21 -13.80 -15.99 -2.49
C SER A 21 -14.57 -16.19 -1.16
N HIS A 22 -14.54 -17.41 -0.62
CA HIS A 22 -15.13 -17.76 0.67
C HIS A 22 -14.29 -17.29 1.88
N THR A 23 -13.03 -16.92 1.68
CA THR A 23 -12.11 -16.44 2.74
C THR A 23 -11.57 -15.03 2.48
N LEU A 24 -11.47 -14.62 1.22
CA LEU A 24 -10.95 -13.33 0.82
C LEU A 24 -12.04 -12.49 0.18
N LEU A 25 -12.22 -11.29 0.71
CA LEU A 25 -13.09 -10.28 0.12
C LEU A 25 -12.28 -9.47 -0.90
N HIS A 26 -12.63 -9.59 -2.18
CA HIS A 26 -12.12 -8.69 -3.20
C HIS A 26 -12.88 -7.35 -3.13
N LEU A 27 -12.16 -6.25 -2.97
CA LEU A 27 -12.73 -4.91 -2.94
C LEU A 27 -12.76 -4.32 -4.35
N ASP A 28 -13.91 -3.77 -4.76
CA ASP A 28 -14.03 -3.02 -6.01
C ASP A 28 -13.16 -1.77 -5.94
N TRP A 29 -12.00 -1.80 -6.60
CA TRP A 29 -11.03 -0.71 -6.58
C TRP A 29 -11.14 0.16 -7.84
N PRO A 30 -11.39 1.48 -7.70
CA PRO A 30 -11.46 2.36 -8.86
C PRO A 30 -10.08 2.56 -9.51
N PRO A 31 -9.99 2.70 -10.84
CA PRO A 31 -8.72 2.98 -11.52
C PRO A 31 -8.10 4.30 -11.03
N ASN A 32 -6.76 4.36 -11.03
CA ASN A 32 -5.98 5.54 -10.59
C ASN A 32 -6.29 6.03 -9.16
N SER A 33 -6.54 5.11 -8.23
CA SER A 33 -6.91 5.44 -6.84
C SER A 33 -5.80 5.20 -5.82
N SER A 34 -4.58 5.63 -6.13
CA SER A 34 -3.48 5.58 -5.17
C SER A 34 -3.78 6.41 -3.91
N ASP A 35 -4.51 7.50 -4.07
CA ASP A 35 -5.04 8.35 -3.00
C ASP A 35 -6.09 7.67 -2.11
N LEU A 36 -6.56 6.47 -2.44
CA LEU A 36 -7.37 5.64 -1.56
C LEU A 36 -6.57 4.52 -0.89
N ASN A 37 -5.39 4.19 -1.38
CA ASN A 37 -4.60 3.08 -0.84
C ASN A 37 -3.93 3.52 0.48
N PRO A 38 -4.26 2.91 1.64
CA PRO A 38 -3.61 3.25 2.92
C PRO A 38 -2.11 2.95 2.94
N ILE A 39 -1.65 1.99 2.13
CA ILE A 39 -0.24 1.58 2.14
C ILE A 39 0.69 2.67 1.60
N GLU A 40 0.20 3.54 0.71
CA GLU A 40 0.98 4.67 0.17
C GLU A 40 1.31 5.65 1.29
N ASN A 41 0.33 6.00 2.13
CA ASN A 41 0.55 6.85 3.30
C ASN A 41 1.50 6.21 4.32
N LEU A 42 1.48 4.87 4.42
CA LEU A 42 2.40 4.13 5.28
C LEU A 42 3.83 4.21 4.73
N TRP A 43 4.01 4.04 3.42
CA TRP A 43 5.29 4.17 2.74
C TRP A 43 5.87 5.57 2.87
N ASP A 44 5.07 6.62 2.64
CA ASP A 44 5.48 8.01 2.80
C ASP A 44 6.01 8.29 4.21
N MET A 45 5.28 7.82 5.23
CA MET A 45 5.72 7.98 6.62
C MET A 45 7.02 7.22 6.90
N LEU A 46 7.15 5.97 6.43
CA LEU A 46 8.38 5.18 6.62
C LEU A 46 9.58 5.82 5.94
N GLU A 47 9.39 6.35 4.74
CA GLU A 47 10.42 7.08 4.00
C GLU A 47 10.84 8.34 4.76
N GLN A 48 9.88 9.12 5.29
CA GLN A 48 10.17 10.28 6.14
C GLN A 48 10.94 9.91 7.41
N ARG A 49 10.55 8.84 8.11
CA ARG A 49 11.26 8.35 9.30
C ARG A 49 12.69 7.91 8.95
N ALA A 50 12.85 7.21 7.83
CA ALA A 50 14.15 6.80 7.33
C ALA A 50 15.05 8.01 7.00
N LYS A 51 14.51 9.02 6.30
CA LYS A 51 15.23 10.28 5.98
C LYS A 51 15.65 11.05 7.24
N ARG A 52 14.79 11.13 8.27
CA ARG A 52 15.08 11.85 9.52
C ARG A 52 16.20 11.25 10.35
N ARG A 53 16.49 9.95 10.20
CA ARG A 53 17.55 9.27 10.97
C ARG A 53 18.96 9.80 10.67
N ASN A 54 19.12 10.66 9.66
CA ASN A 54 20.36 11.35 9.27
C ASN A 54 21.58 10.41 9.10
N GLN A 55 21.32 9.12 8.95
CA GLN A 55 22.29 8.09 8.64
C GLN A 55 22.29 7.89 7.14
N ARG A 56 23.44 8.15 6.52
CA ARG A 56 23.63 7.93 5.09
C ARG A 56 23.72 6.42 4.87
N HIS A 57 22.75 5.83 4.20
CA HIS A 57 22.78 4.41 3.82
C HIS A 57 23.99 4.18 2.92
N ARG A 58 24.86 3.23 3.28
CA ARG A 58 26.08 2.96 2.49
C ARG A 58 25.84 1.86 1.45
N ASN A 59 24.81 1.05 1.68
CA ASN A 59 24.40 -0.05 0.81
C ASN A 59 22.90 -0.38 1.00
N LEU A 60 22.39 -1.31 0.19
CA LEU A 60 20.98 -1.74 0.23
C LEU A 60 20.60 -2.50 1.52
N VAL A 61 21.55 -3.18 2.16
CA VAL A 61 21.32 -3.90 3.43
C VAL A 61 21.05 -2.90 4.54
N ASP A 62 21.86 -1.85 4.65
CA ASP A 62 21.67 -0.77 5.62
C ASP A 62 20.30 -0.09 5.44
N LEU A 63 19.89 0.16 4.19
CA LEU A 63 18.58 0.73 3.88
C LEU A 63 17.44 -0.20 4.29
N ARG A 64 17.53 -1.48 3.95
CA ARG A 64 16.54 -2.50 4.34
C ARG A 64 16.41 -2.57 5.86
N ASP A 65 17.52 -2.71 6.57
CA ASP A 65 17.53 -2.88 8.03
C ASP A 65 16.97 -1.64 8.73
N GLN A 66 17.24 -0.46 8.18
CA GLN A 66 16.66 0.77 8.69
C GLN A 66 15.15 0.85 8.46
N ILE A 67 14.66 0.50 7.28
CA ILE A 67 13.22 0.45 6.98
C ILE A 67 12.53 -0.56 7.90
N LEU A 68 13.10 -1.76 8.04
CA LEU A 68 12.58 -2.79 8.95
C LEU A 68 12.57 -2.32 10.40
N SER A 69 13.63 -1.64 10.84
CA SER A 69 13.70 -1.05 12.18
C SER A 69 12.62 0.00 12.42
N GLU A 70 12.25 0.80 11.42
CA GLU A 70 11.15 1.78 11.54
C GLU A 70 9.77 1.11 11.43
N TRP A 71 9.65 0.08 10.60
CA TRP A 71 8.46 -0.76 10.48
C TRP A 71 8.10 -1.42 11.82
N LEU A 72 9.09 -1.96 12.54
CA LEU A 72 8.88 -2.58 13.85
C LEU A 72 8.45 -1.59 14.95
N LYS A 73 8.60 -0.27 14.71
CA LYS A 73 8.15 0.80 15.61
C LYS A 73 6.79 1.36 15.21
N LEU A 74 6.09 0.73 14.28
CA LEU A 74 4.75 1.17 13.89
C LEU A 74 3.80 0.99 15.07
N ASP A 75 3.06 2.05 15.36
CA ASP A 75 2.00 2.03 16.36
C ASP A 75 0.72 1.50 15.69
N ALA A 76 0.09 0.52 16.32
CA ALA A 76 -1.20 -0.01 15.88
C ALA A 76 -2.25 1.10 15.77
N THR A 77 -2.19 2.12 16.63
CA THR A 77 -3.08 3.28 16.59
C THR A 77 -2.92 4.07 15.29
N TYR A 78 -1.69 4.22 14.79
CA TYR A 78 -1.44 4.88 13.51
C TYR A 78 -2.05 4.10 12.34
N LEU A 79 -1.87 2.77 12.34
CA LEU A 79 -2.46 1.89 11.32
C LEU A 79 -3.99 1.94 11.35
N GLN A 80 -4.59 1.94 12.54
CA GLN A 80 -6.03 2.06 12.70
C GLN A 80 -6.54 3.40 12.16
N ASN A 81 -5.88 4.51 12.50
CA ASN A 81 -6.23 5.83 11.99
C ASN A 81 -6.17 5.93 10.45
N LEU A 82 -5.22 5.22 9.81
CA LEU A 82 -5.16 5.17 8.35
C LEU A 82 -6.39 4.49 7.75
N VAL A 83 -6.85 3.39 8.34
CA VAL A 83 -8.06 2.68 7.92
C VAL A 83 -9.30 3.55 8.19
N ASP A 84 -9.39 4.14 9.38
CA ASP A 84 -10.53 4.98 9.78
C ASP A 84 -10.65 6.27 8.95
N SER A 85 -9.57 6.70 8.29
CA SER A 85 -9.58 7.83 7.36
C SER A 85 -10.23 7.52 6.00
N LEU A 86 -10.34 6.24 5.62
CA LEU A 86 -10.82 5.83 4.30
C LEU A 86 -12.23 6.33 3.96
N PRO A 87 -13.25 6.24 4.85
CA PRO A 87 -14.57 6.76 4.55
C PRO A 87 -14.56 8.26 4.21
N ASN A 88 -13.69 9.04 4.86
CA ASN A 88 -13.56 10.47 4.58
C ASN A 88 -12.86 10.71 3.23
N ARG A 89 -11.82 9.94 2.90
CA ARG A 89 -11.12 10.02 1.60
C ARG A 89 -12.07 9.70 0.44
N ILE A 90 -12.89 8.65 0.60
CA ILE A 90 -13.91 8.26 -0.39
C ILE A 90 -14.94 9.38 -0.58
N LYS A 91 -15.48 9.95 0.52
CA LYS A 91 -16.42 11.08 0.45
C LYS A 91 -15.79 12.31 -0.21
N SER A 92 -14.51 12.59 0.08
CA SER A 92 -13.83 13.75 -0.47
C SER A 92 -13.62 13.70 -1.97
N ARG A 93 -13.71 12.54 -2.64
CA ARG A 93 -13.67 12.44 -4.12
C ARG A 93 -14.87 13.07 -4.84
N GLY A 94 -15.86 13.60 -4.12
CA GLY A 94 -16.82 14.57 -4.66
C GLY A 94 -16.29 16.02 -4.76
N GLY A 95 -15.06 16.29 -4.31
CA GLY A 95 -14.43 17.62 -4.29
C GLY A 95 -12.89 17.55 -4.35
N VAL A 96 -12.23 18.69 -4.56
CA VAL A 96 -10.77 18.76 -4.74
C VAL A 96 -10.05 18.43 -3.42
N THR A 97 -9.28 17.35 -3.37
CA THR A 97 -8.33 17.06 -2.29
C THR A 97 -7.00 17.77 -2.56
N ARG A 98 -6.57 18.62 -1.64
CA ARG A 98 -5.20 19.19 -1.61
C ARG A 98 -4.34 18.36 -0.66
N TYR A 99 -3.20 17.92 -1.17
CA TYR A 99 -2.02 17.60 -0.36
C TYR A 99 -1.29 18.91 0.00
#